data_AF-A0A348PHX9-F1
#
_entry.id   AF-A0A348PHX9-F1
#
_cell.length_a   1.000
_cell.length_b   1.000
_cell.length_c   1.000
_cell.angle_alpha   90.00
_cell.angle_beta   90.00
_cell.angle_gamma   90.00
#
_symmetry.space_group_name_H-M   'P 1'
#
loop_
_entity.id
_entity.type
_entity.pdbx_description
1 polymer ?
#
loop_
_entity_poly.entity_id
_entity_poly.type
_entity_poly.pdbx_seq_one_letter_code
_entity_poly.pdbx_strand_id
1 'polypeptide(L)'
;RWDSLGEFMALAASFEHMAQRTGNARAAVLAETLDAATGEYLRNNKGPARKVGDLDNRGSHFYLALYWAQAVARQTKDAALAAHFAPIAAELTANEQKIVAELNAVQGKAIDIGGYYHPDAKRVAAALRPSATLNAIIDQGAAVAV
;
A
#
# COMPACT_ATOMS: atom_id res chain seq x y z
N ARG A 1 -8.13 12.59 -6.12
CA ARG A 1 -7.01 12.53 -7.09
C ARG A 1 -5.66 13.00 -6.48
N TRP A 2 -5.47 12.98 -5.17
CA TRP A 2 -4.17 13.25 -4.55
C TRP A 2 -3.18 12.15 -4.97
N ASP A 3 -1.92 12.54 -5.22
CA ASP A 3 -0.84 11.61 -5.55
C ASP A 3 0.12 11.48 -4.36
N SER A 4 0.21 10.26 -3.81
CA SER A 4 1.03 9.93 -2.64
C SER A 4 2.47 9.55 -2.99
N LEU A 5 2.90 9.71 -4.25
CA LEU A 5 4.28 9.38 -4.67
C LEU A 5 5.35 10.01 -3.76
N GLY A 6 5.16 11.27 -3.35
CA GLY A 6 6.08 11.94 -2.43
C GLY A 6 6.14 11.28 -1.05
N GLU A 7 5.03 10.73 -0.56
CA GLU A 7 4.97 10.00 0.71
C GLU A 7 5.75 8.68 0.60
N PHE A 8 5.65 7.98 -0.54
CA PHE A 8 6.35 6.71 -0.77
C PHE A 8 7.87 6.92 -0.82
N MET A 9 8.32 7.95 -1.55
CA MET A 9 9.73 8.32 -1.64
C MET A 9 10.28 8.78 -0.29
N ALA A 10 9.52 9.57 0.47
CA ALA A 10 9.92 9.99 1.81
C ALA A 10 10.05 8.81 2.77
N LEU A 11 9.16 7.82 2.67
CA LEU A 11 9.20 6.62 3.51
C LEU A 11 10.42 5.74 3.19
N ALA A 12 10.77 5.56 1.92
CA ALA A 12 11.98 4.83 1.52
C ALA A 12 13.24 5.49 2.10
N ALA A 13 13.38 6.81 1.92
CA ALA A 13 14.48 7.58 2.50
C ALA A 13 14.50 7.51 4.04
N SER A 14 13.34 7.48 4.69
CA SER A 14 13.23 7.32 6.15
C SER A 14 13.76 5.95 6.61
N PHE A 15 13.42 4.87 5.90
CA PHE A 15 13.96 3.53 6.21
C PHE A 15 15.46 3.44 5.95
N GLU A 16 15.94 4.03 4.86
CA GLU A 16 17.37 4.09 4.55
C GLU A 16 18.14 4.82 5.66
N HIS A 17 17.65 5.99 6.08
CA HIS A 17 18.25 6.74 7.18
C HIS A 17 18.29 5.91 8.47
N MET A 18 17.21 5.20 8.82
CA MET A 18 17.18 4.32 9.99
C MET A 18 18.24 3.22 9.89
N ALA A 19 18.35 2.55 8.73
CA ALA A 19 19.35 1.52 8.51
C ALA A 19 20.77 2.05 8.70
N GLN A 20 21.09 3.21 8.13
CA GLN A 20 22.41 3.83 8.22
C GLN A 20 22.76 4.28 9.64
N ARG A 21 21.78 4.81 10.40
CA ARG A 21 22.02 5.36 11.74
C ARG A 21 22.05 4.31 12.85
N THR A 22 21.29 3.24 12.71
CA THR A 22 21.14 2.23 13.77
C THR A 22 21.70 0.87 13.40
N GLY A 23 22.15 0.67 12.15
CA GLY A 23 22.55 -0.65 11.64
C GLY A 23 21.37 -1.62 11.46
N ASN A 24 20.14 -1.12 11.35
CA ASN A 24 18.96 -1.98 11.18
C ASN A 24 18.91 -2.57 9.76
N ALA A 25 19.40 -3.80 9.61
CA ALA A 25 19.44 -4.50 8.32
C ALA A 25 18.05 -4.71 7.70
N ARG A 26 16.99 -4.91 8.51
CA ARG A 26 15.62 -5.03 8.00
C ARG A 26 15.11 -3.72 7.43
N ALA A 27 15.44 -2.59 8.05
CA ALA A 27 15.10 -1.28 7.50
C ALA A 27 15.77 -1.06 6.13
N ALA A 28 17.01 -1.54 5.92
CA ALA A 28 17.66 -1.47 4.61
C ALA A 28 16.88 -2.27 3.56
N VAL A 29 16.46 -3.50 3.89
CA VAL A 29 15.65 -4.34 3.00
C VAL A 29 14.31 -3.66 2.66
N LEU A 30 13.64 -3.08 3.65
CA LEU A 30 12.38 -2.36 3.45
C LEU A 30 12.55 -1.12 2.55
N ALA A 31 13.63 -0.36 2.72
CA ALA A 31 13.94 0.79 1.86
C ALA A 31 14.14 0.36 0.40
N GLU A 32 15.06 -0.57 0.15
CA GLU A 32 15.41 -1.03 -1.20
C GLU A 32 14.20 -1.63 -1.94
N THR A 33 13.38 -2.41 -1.22
CA THR A 33 12.19 -3.03 -1.80
C THR A 33 11.06 -2.02 -2.04
N LEU A 34 10.96 -0.97 -1.23
CA LEU A 34 10.01 0.12 -1.45
C LEU A 34 10.40 1.00 -2.64
N ASP A 35 11.69 1.25 -2.85
CA ASP A 35 12.19 1.92 -4.05
C ASP A 35 11.90 1.10 -5.30
N ALA A 36 12.17 -0.21 -5.26
CA ALA A 36 11.83 -1.12 -6.36
C ALA A 36 10.31 -1.13 -6.67
N ALA A 37 9.47 -1.14 -5.63
CA ALA A 37 8.02 -1.08 -5.75
C ALA A 37 7.54 0.25 -6.35
N THR A 38 8.15 1.37 -5.94
CA THR A 38 7.88 2.70 -6.50
C THR A 38 8.26 2.74 -7.98
N GLY A 39 9.37 2.10 -8.37
CA GLY A 39 9.78 1.94 -9.76
C GLY A 39 8.78 1.13 -10.61
N GLU A 40 8.26 0.02 -10.08
CA GLU A 40 7.19 -0.76 -10.73
C GLU A 40 5.88 0.03 -10.83
N TYR A 41 5.51 0.75 -9.77
CA TYR A 41 4.34 1.63 -9.72
C TYR A 41 4.37 2.68 -10.84
N LEU A 42 5.51 3.34 -11.03
CA LEU A 42 5.70 4.33 -12.09
C LEU A 42 5.68 3.68 -13.47
N ARG A 43 6.42 2.57 -13.68
CA ARG A 43 6.47 1.85 -14.97
C ARG A 43 5.11 1.37 -15.43
N ASN A 44 4.28 0.89 -14.50
CA ASN A 44 2.95 0.38 -14.80
C ASN A 44 1.86 1.45 -14.76
N ASN A 45 2.24 2.73 -14.62
CA ASN A 45 1.35 3.89 -14.57
C ASN A 45 0.19 3.70 -13.57
N LYS A 46 0.51 3.25 -12.35
CA LYS A 46 -0.49 2.97 -11.29
C LYS A 46 -0.78 4.18 -10.40
N GLY A 47 -0.51 5.38 -10.91
CA GLY A 47 -0.89 6.64 -10.27
C GLY A 47 -2.39 6.94 -10.31
N PRO A 48 -2.87 7.87 -9.46
CA PRO A 48 -4.26 8.27 -9.45
C PRO A 48 -4.64 8.95 -10.78
N ALA A 49 -5.62 8.37 -11.47
CA ALA A 49 -6.25 9.00 -12.61
C ALA A 49 -7.10 10.21 -12.16
N ARG A 50 -7.50 11.02 -13.14
CA ARG A 50 -8.29 12.24 -12.91
C ARG A 50 -9.79 12.07 -13.17
N LYS A 51 -10.19 10.91 -13.70
CA LYS A 51 -11.57 10.60 -14.08
C LYS A 51 -12.21 9.66 -13.06
N VAL A 52 -13.46 9.91 -12.74
CA VAL A 52 -14.27 9.04 -11.86
C VAL A 52 -14.49 7.69 -12.56
N GLY A 53 -14.34 6.62 -11.80
CA GLY A 53 -14.41 5.23 -12.27
C GLY A 53 -13.05 4.60 -12.55
N ASP A 54 -12.01 5.42 -12.74
CA ASP A 54 -10.63 4.97 -12.88
C ASP A 54 -9.94 4.91 -11.50
N LEU A 55 -8.70 4.41 -11.47
CA LEU A 55 -7.90 4.32 -10.25
C LEU A 55 -7.76 5.69 -9.58
N ASP A 56 -8.04 5.77 -8.27
CA ASP A 56 -7.74 6.96 -7.48
C ASP A 56 -6.61 6.70 -6.48
N ASN A 57 -6.45 7.58 -5.47
CA ASN A 57 -5.39 7.46 -4.47
C ASN A 57 -5.44 6.12 -3.70
N ARG A 58 -6.63 5.57 -3.43
CA ARG A 58 -6.75 4.31 -2.69
C ARG A 58 -6.27 3.14 -3.54
N GLY A 59 -6.58 3.19 -4.83
CA GLY A 59 -6.08 2.21 -5.80
C GLY A 59 -4.56 2.32 -5.99
N SER A 60 -4.02 3.54 -5.97
CA SER A 60 -2.56 3.75 -6.08
C SER A 60 -1.82 3.18 -4.86
N HIS A 61 -2.38 3.33 -3.65
CA HIS A 61 -1.88 2.69 -2.41
C HIS A 61 -1.94 1.17 -2.48
N PHE A 62 -3.03 0.58 -3.00
CA PHE A 62 -3.11 -0.86 -3.21
C PHE A 62 -1.99 -1.38 -4.12
N TYR A 63 -1.75 -0.74 -5.27
CA TYR A 63 -0.69 -1.16 -6.19
C TYR A 63 0.71 -1.03 -5.59
N LEU A 64 0.97 0.03 -4.82
CA LEU A 64 2.23 0.12 -4.08
C LEU A 64 2.38 -1.05 -3.09
N ALA A 65 1.34 -1.34 -2.30
CA ALA A 65 1.37 -2.45 -1.35
C ALA A 65 1.60 -3.80 -2.04
N LEU A 66 0.95 -4.05 -3.18
CA LEU A 66 1.15 -5.24 -4.01
C LEU A 66 2.61 -5.37 -4.46
N TYR A 67 3.15 -4.33 -5.11
CA TYR A 67 4.51 -4.39 -5.64
C TYR A 67 5.56 -4.46 -4.53
N TRP A 68 5.31 -3.82 -3.40
CA TRP A 68 6.21 -3.86 -2.26
C TRP A 68 6.20 -5.23 -1.59
N ALA A 69 5.03 -5.83 -1.34
CA ALA A 69 4.94 -7.18 -0.80
C ALA A 69 5.63 -8.19 -1.73
N GLN A 70 5.44 -8.07 -3.04
CA GLN A 70 6.14 -8.90 -4.02
C GLN A 70 7.67 -8.70 -4.01
N ALA A 71 8.15 -7.47 -3.87
CA ALA A 71 9.58 -7.18 -3.77
C ALA A 71 10.19 -7.76 -2.48
N VAL A 72 9.51 -7.60 -1.34
CA VAL A 72 9.94 -8.14 -0.04
C VAL A 72 9.90 -9.67 -0.03
N ALA A 73 8.93 -10.29 -0.70
CA ALA A 73 8.84 -11.75 -0.83
C ALA A 73 9.95 -12.34 -1.73
N ARG A 74 10.47 -11.58 -2.70
CA ARG A 74 11.48 -12.05 -3.67
C ARG A 74 12.93 -11.78 -3.26
N GLN A 75 13.18 -10.83 -2.37
CA GLN A 75 14.54 -10.52 -1.93
C GLN A 75 15.16 -11.68 -1.13
N THR A 76 16.48 -11.74 -1.10
CA THR A 76 17.26 -12.84 -0.51
C THR A 76 18.14 -12.41 0.68
N LYS A 77 18.03 -11.15 1.12
CA LYS A 77 18.82 -10.56 2.21
C LYS A 77 18.26 -10.90 3.59
N ASP A 78 16.94 -11.07 3.73
CA ASP A 78 16.27 -11.55 4.94
C ASP A 78 15.22 -12.61 4.57
N ALA A 79 15.59 -13.89 4.73
CA ALA A 79 14.73 -15.02 4.37
C ALA A 79 13.46 -15.10 5.24
N ALA A 80 13.52 -14.68 6.50
CA ALA A 80 12.36 -14.70 7.38
C ALA A 80 11.35 -13.64 6.96
N LEU A 81 11.83 -12.44 6.60
CA LEU A 81 10.98 -11.38 6.06
C LEU A 81 10.37 -11.77 4.72
N ALA A 82 11.15 -12.40 3.83
CA ALA A 82 10.64 -12.92 2.57
C ALA A 82 9.53 -13.96 2.77
N ALA A 83 9.75 -14.93 3.67
CA ALA A 83 8.76 -15.97 3.99
C ALA A 83 7.47 -15.38 4.59
N HIS A 84 7.60 -14.35 5.43
CA HIS A 84 6.45 -13.65 6.01
C HIS A 84 5.61 -12.91 4.95
N PHE A 85 6.25 -12.23 4.00
CA PHE A 85 5.56 -11.49 2.95
C PHE A 85 5.08 -12.36 1.78
N ALA A 86 5.62 -13.56 1.60
CA ALA A 86 5.21 -14.48 0.53
C ALA A 86 3.69 -14.75 0.47
N PRO A 87 3.00 -15.14 1.57
CA PRO A 87 1.55 -15.34 1.53
C PRO A 87 0.78 -14.03 1.29
N ILE A 88 1.26 -12.91 1.82
CA ILE A 88 0.64 -11.59 1.62
C ILE A 88 0.71 -11.19 0.14
N ALA A 89 1.88 -11.34 -0.48
CA ALA A 89 2.09 -11.07 -1.90
C ALA A 89 1.21 -11.97 -2.78
N ALA A 90 1.07 -13.25 -2.42
CA ALA A 90 0.21 -14.19 -3.14
C ALA A 90 -1.27 -13.79 -3.05
N GLU A 91 -1.77 -13.47 -1.86
CA GLU A 91 -3.17 -13.06 -1.65
C GLU A 91 -3.50 -11.74 -2.36
N LEU A 92 -2.63 -10.72 -2.27
CA LEU A 92 -2.81 -9.45 -2.98
C LEU A 92 -2.82 -9.66 -4.49
N THR A 93 -1.94 -10.53 -5.01
CA THR A 93 -1.87 -10.84 -6.45
C THR A 93 -3.12 -11.58 -6.90
N ALA A 94 -3.55 -12.61 -6.17
CA ALA A 94 -4.73 -13.40 -6.51
C ALA A 94 -6.03 -12.58 -6.46
N ASN A 95 -6.10 -11.58 -5.58
CA ASN A 95 -7.29 -10.75 -5.39
C ASN A 95 -7.23 -9.38 -6.10
N GLU A 96 -6.26 -9.13 -6.98
CA GLU A 96 -6.04 -7.81 -7.59
C GLU A 96 -7.32 -7.22 -8.20
N GLN A 97 -7.96 -7.98 -9.10
CA GLN A 97 -9.16 -7.52 -9.80
C GLN A 97 -10.32 -7.25 -8.84
N LYS A 98 -10.48 -8.10 -7.83
CA LYS A 98 -11.55 -7.97 -6.83
C LYS A 98 -11.35 -6.71 -5.98
N ILE A 99 -10.12 -6.47 -5.50
CA ILE A 99 -9.78 -5.29 -4.71
C ILE A 99 -10.01 -4.02 -5.53
N VAL A 100 -9.52 -3.95 -6.77
CA VAL A 100 -9.74 -2.78 -7.63
C VAL A 100 -11.24 -2.54 -7.88
N ALA A 101 -12.02 -3.59 -8.11
CA ALA A 101 -13.48 -3.47 -8.26
C ALA A 101 -14.15 -2.92 -6.99
N GLU A 102 -13.79 -3.41 -5.80
CA GLU A 102 -14.31 -2.91 -4.52
C GLU A 102 -13.96 -1.43 -4.30
N LEU A 103 -12.72 -1.02 -4.59
CA LEU A 103 -12.27 0.36 -4.48
C LEU A 103 -13.01 1.30 -5.45
N ASN A 104 -13.31 0.83 -6.67
CA ASN A 104 -14.00 1.64 -7.68
C ASN A 104 -15.52 1.69 -7.48
N ALA A 105 -16.14 0.65 -6.90
CA ALA A 105 -17.59 0.55 -6.73
C ALA A 105 -18.22 1.65 -5.85
N VAL A 106 -17.40 2.29 -5.01
CA VAL A 106 -17.83 3.40 -4.14
C VAL A 106 -17.69 4.78 -4.79
N GLN A 107 -17.07 4.87 -5.96
CA GLN A 107 -16.86 6.14 -6.65
C GLN A 107 -18.17 6.72 -7.24
N GLY A 108 -18.16 8.02 -7.53
CA GLY A 108 -19.29 8.73 -8.15
C GLY A 108 -20.46 9.01 -7.20
N LYS A 109 -20.32 8.69 -5.91
CA LYS A 109 -21.32 8.94 -4.87
C LYS A 109 -20.81 9.99 -3.89
N ALA A 110 -21.73 10.80 -3.36
CA ALA A 110 -21.40 11.69 -2.25
C ALA A 110 -21.03 10.87 -1.01
N ILE A 111 -20.04 11.35 -0.25
CA ILE A 111 -19.56 10.72 0.98
C ILE A 111 -19.61 11.76 2.10
N ASP A 112 -20.27 11.41 3.20
CA ASP A 112 -20.30 12.20 4.42
C ASP A 112 -19.24 11.69 5.40
N ILE A 113 -18.20 12.49 5.62
CA ILE A 113 -17.12 12.19 6.57
C ILE A 113 -17.32 12.86 7.94
N GLY A 114 -18.46 13.50 8.20
CA GLY A 114 -18.81 14.06 9.50
C GLY A 114 -18.06 15.34 9.90
N GLY A 115 -17.50 16.08 8.93
CA GLY A 115 -16.78 17.34 9.16
C GLY A 115 -15.84 17.66 7.99
N TYR A 116 -15.14 18.81 8.07
CA TYR A 116 -14.13 19.19 7.05
C TYR A 116 -12.74 19.32 7.67
N TYR A 117 -12.52 20.31 8.55
CA TYR A 117 -11.25 20.47 9.26
C TYR A 117 -11.04 19.43 10.37
N HIS A 118 -12.14 18.90 10.93
CA HIS A 118 -12.13 17.89 11.97
C HIS A 118 -13.23 16.85 11.67
N PRO A 119 -13.01 15.95 10.69
CA PRO A 119 -13.98 14.93 10.32
C PRO A 119 -14.06 13.82 11.37
N ASP A 120 -15.14 13.04 11.33
CA ASP A 120 -15.30 11.86 12.18
C ASP A 120 -14.36 10.75 11.72
N ALA A 121 -13.48 10.30 12.62
CA ALA A 121 -12.44 9.33 12.31
C ALA A 121 -12.98 7.99 11.81
N LYS A 122 -14.13 7.53 12.33
CA LYS A 122 -14.72 6.24 11.91
C LYS A 122 -15.31 6.34 10.51
N ARG A 123 -15.97 7.46 10.18
CA ARG A 123 -16.50 7.73 8.84
C ARG A 123 -15.38 7.89 7.81
N VAL A 124 -14.30 8.58 8.16
CA VAL A 124 -13.10 8.69 7.31
C VAL A 124 -12.49 7.32 7.05
N ALA A 125 -12.29 6.50 8.09
CA ALA A 125 -11.75 5.16 7.94
C ALA A 125 -12.62 4.30 7.01
N ALA A 126 -13.94 4.32 7.19
CA ALA A 126 -14.88 3.60 6.33
C ALA A 126 -14.83 4.09 4.87
N ALA A 127 -14.71 5.40 4.63
CA ALA A 127 -14.64 5.98 3.30
C ALA A 127 -13.30 5.70 2.57
N LEU A 128 -12.20 5.70 3.31
CA LEU A 128 -10.84 5.55 2.76
C LEU A 128 -10.41 4.08 2.63
N ARG A 129 -11.00 3.16 3.41
CA ARG A 129 -10.71 1.72 3.37
C ARG A 129 -11.93 0.88 2.97
N PRO A 130 -12.55 1.11 1.80
CA PRO A 130 -13.81 0.45 1.43
C PRO A 130 -13.66 -1.00 0.95
N SER A 131 -12.44 -1.45 0.62
CA SER A 131 -12.18 -2.83 0.20
C SER A 131 -12.04 -3.75 1.41
N ALA A 132 -13.07 -4.55 1.68
CA ALA A 132 -13.05 -5.56 2.73
C ALA A 132 -11.98 -6.63 2.45
N THR A 133 -11.77 -6.98 1.17
CA THR A 133 -10.75 -7.95 0.78
C THR A 133 -9.34 -7.43 1.10
N LEU A 134 -9.03 -6.19 0.72
CA LEU A 134 -7.74 -5.58 1.04
C LEU A 134 -7.52 -5.46 2.55
N ASN A 135 -8.53 -5.00 3.29
CA ASN A 135 -8.43 -4.86 4.74
C ASN A 135 -8.13 -6.19 5.43
N ALA A 136 -8.82 -7.27 5.05
CA ALA A 136 -8.59 -8.59 5.62
C ALA A 136 -7.14 -9.07 5.41
N ILE A 137 -6.56 -8.86 4.22
CA ILE A 137 -5.18 -9.25 3.92
C ILE A 137 -4.18 -8.44 4.77
N ILE A 138 -4.38 -7.12 4.87
CA ILE A 138 -3.50 -6.24 5.65
C ILE A 138 -3.58 -6.54 7.15
N ASP A 139 -4.79 -6.72 7.69
CA ASP A 139 -5.00 -6.96 9.12
C ASP A 139 -4.43 -8.33 9.54
N GLN A 140 -4.52 -9.36 8.68
CA GLN A 140 -3.88 -10.66 8.89
C GLN A 140 -2.35 -10.56 8.86
N GLY A 141 -1.78 -9.79 7.93
CA GLY A 141 -0.33 -9.57 7.86
C GLY A 141 0.21 -8.84 9.09
N ALA A 142 -0.53 -7.85 9.60
CA ALA A 142 -0.15 -7.08 10.79
C ALA A 142 -0.18 -7.93 12.08
N ALA A 143 -1.09 -8.91 12.17
CA ALA A 143 -1.22 -9.76 13.36
C ALA A 143 -0.03 -10.72 13.59
N VAL A 144 0.83 -10.94 12.59
CA VAL A 144 1.97 -11.87 12.67
C VAL A 144 3.31 -11.14 12.89
N ALA A 145 3.31 -9.80 12.90
CA ALA A 145 4.50 -8.97 13.10
C ALA A 145 4.71 -8.50 14.56
N VAL A 146 3.93 -9.03 15.52
CA VAL A 146 4.01 -8.75 16.98
C VAL A 146 4.63 -9.92 17.71
#